data_AF-A0A4R8QSN8-F1
#
_entry.id   AF-A0A4R8QSN8-F1
#
_cell.length_a   1.000
_cell.length_b   1.000
_cell.length_c   1.000
_cell.angle_alpha   90.00
_cell.angle_beta   90.00
_cell.angle_gamma   90.00
#
_symmetry.space_group_name_H-M   'P 1'
#
loop_
_entity.id
_entity.type
_entity.pdbx_description
1 polymer ?
#
loop_
_entity_poly.entity_id
_entity_poly.type
_entity_poly.pdbx_seq_one_letter_code
_entity_poly.pdbx_strand_id
1 'polypeptide(L)'
;MADEANQDDAEEAVDDDLTRWIGWLDKYMADLPALPGEKAIDFCEAAGDLWQRALTERPPKPDSAAALVLLEVAKNFAQVMMAAVLDERVTRDAAQASLLGALEGVRNDARSWLENEAPTAEAIAARVEAVKATLKQAQDAAADRIAEDEADDEYARAHPYGAILGYKDPTVEADIIFTQVCEFTEDEHNRYAEAYDRLKRQLDQDLFSYVSDMSDSFIDVVCSVLREVQDQAFSLSNMEEPHKRIRRIRSALIAFTSALHSHQDQTLYQVKQKFGDGSDEHLAVKKLFNDIYSDSFAYRWLIELRHVMLHVNMDAFTVKMTARLHGDATIELGMSRYWMSKSSGVMKKAYKRTELEAMTEDPSVLDMIKDLVPVFGPLQDKIDTVMFPAAEVSNDAATVRELIKRFNGRRGLYALQTGPGFTRRYRTPSFSQLDPRVLSFADQYETTERAT
;
A
#
# COMPACT_ATOMS: atom_id res chain seq x y z
N MET A 1 41.44 51.97 58.42
CA MET A 1 42.61 51.38 57.75
C MET A 1 42.66 49.85 57.80
N ALA A 2 41.73 49.14 58.47
CA ALA A 2 41.61 47.67 58.37
C ALA A 2 40.29 47.23 57.70
N ASP A 3 39.52 48.17 57.13
CA ASP A 3 38.20 47.94 56.54
C ASP A 3 38.19 48.07 55.00
N GLU A 4 39.23 48.70 54.41
CA GLU A 4 39.36 48.84 52.95
C GLU A 4 39.98 47.58 52.31
N ALA A 5 40.85 46.86 53.01
CA ALA A 5 41.52 45.66 52.48
C ALA A 5 40.61 44.42 52.33
N ASN A 6 39.42 44.42 52.96
CA ASN A 6 38.47 43.29 52.89
C ASN A 6 37.32 43.55 51.88
N GLN A 7 37.21 44.78 51.38
CA GLN A 7 36.29 45.17 50.31
C GLN A 7 36.94 44.95 48.94
N ASP A 8 38.23 45.28 48.80
CA ASP A 8 39.02 45.03 47.57
C ASP A 8 39.12 43.52 47.24
N ASP A 9 39.39 42.65 48.24
CA ASP A 9 39.46 41.19 48.04
C ASP A 9 38.11 40.56 47.66
N ALA A 10 36.98 41.20 48.01
CA ALA A 10 35.63 40.73 47.70
C ALA A 10 35.14 41.24 46.33
N GLU A 11 35.58 42.43 45.89
CA GLU A 11 35.36 42.96 44.54
C GLU A 11 36.25 42.24 43.50
N GLU A 12 37.53 41.99 43.78
CA GLU A 12 38.43 41.22 42.89
C GLU A 12 37.92 39.79 42.64
N ALA A 13 37.37 39.12 43.66
CA ALA A 13 36.84 37.76 43.53
C ALA A 13 35.50 37.67 42.76
N VAL A 14 34.73 38.77 42.68
CA VAL A 14 33.48 38.84 41.92
C VAL A 14 33.74 39.04 40.43
N ASP A 15 34.79 39.80 40.09
CA ASP A 15 35.20 40.08 38.72
C ASP A 15 35.79 38.83 38.02
N ASP A 16 36.48 37.98 38.79
CA ASP A 16 37.10 36.74 38.31
C ASP A 16 36.08 35.64 37.92
N ASP A 17 34.97 35.50 38.66
CA ASP A 17 33.93 34.49 38.35
C ASP A 17 33.09 34.91 37.14
N LEU A 18 32.76 36.20 37.00
CA LEU A 18 32.04 36.72 35.84
C LEU A 18 32.91 36.63 34.57
N THR A 19 34.19 37.03 34.64
CA THR A 19 35.15 36.91 33.54
C THR A 19 35.27 35.46 33.05
N ARG A 20 35.34 34.50 33.99
CA ARG A 20 35.36 33.08 33.68
C ARG A 20 34.11 32.62 32.92
N TRP A 21 32.91 32.99 33.39
CA TRP A 21 31.66 32.56 32.76
C TRP A 21 31.40 33.24 31.41
N ILE A 22 31.92 34.45 31.20
CA ILE A 22 31.95 35.09 29.88
C ILE A 22 32.87 34.31 28.94
N GLY A 23 34.07 33.92 29.40
CA GLY A 23 34.98 33.07 28.63
C GLY A 23 34.37 31.69 28.29
N TRP A 24 33.59 31.12 29.22
CA TRP A 24 32.82 29.92 28.95
C TRP A 24 31.72 30.16 27.92
N LEU A 25 30.95 31.26 28.01
CA LEU A 25 29.89 31.59 27.05
C LEU A 25 30.46 31.80 25.64
N ASP A 26 31.61 32.46 25.52
CA ASP A 26 32.31 32.63 24.25
C ASP A 26 32.68 31.28 23.63
N LYS A 27 33.21 30.35 24.44
CA LYS A 27 33.52 28.99 23.99
C LYS A 27 32.25 28.21 23.64
N TYR A 28 31.23 28.29 24.48
CA TYR A 28 29.93 27.64 24.27
C TYR A 28 29.34 28.04 22.91
N MET A 29 29.27 29.34 22.64
CA MET A 29 28.78 29.87 21.36
C MET A 29 29.65 29.42 20.17
N ALA A 30 30.97 29.33 20.34
CA ALA A 30 31.87 28.84 19.29
C ALA A 30 31.71 27.34 18.99
N ASP A 31 31.34 26.54 20.00
CA ASP A 31 31.17 25.10 19.89
C ASP A 31 29.78 24.71 19.34
N LEU A 32 28.74 25.55 19.53
CA LEU A 32 27.37 25.30 19.06
C LEU A 32 27.28 24.84 17.59
N PRO A 33 27.93 25.49 16.61
CA PRO A 33 27.85 25.08 15.20
C PRO A 33 28.37 23.67 14.91
N ALA A 34 29.26 23.15 15.77
CA ALA A 34 29.87 21.83 15.63
C ALA A 34 29.06 20.71 16.32
N LEU A 35 27.97 21.05 17.01
CA LEU A 35 27.14 20.06 17.69
C LEU A 35 26.40 19.16 16.69
N PRO A 36 26.27 17.86 17.01
CA PRO A 36 25.54 16.90 16.18
C PRO A 36 24.03 17.16 16.22
N GLY A 37 23.32 16.63 15.21
CA GLY A 37 21.85 16.70 15.10
C GLY A 37 21.42 17.23 13.73
N GLU A 38 20.60 16.45 13.02
CA GLU A 38 20.05 16.87 11.72
C GLU A 38 18.78 17.72 11.89
N LYS A 39 18.04 17.51 12.98
CA LYS A 39 16.83 18.27 13.31
C LYS A 39 17.12 19.33 14.37
N ALA A 40 16.26 20.35 14.43
CA ALA A 40 16.34 21.39 15.45
C ALA A 40 16.26 20.84 16.88
N ILE A 41 15.45 19.80 17.10
CA ILE A 41 15.30 19.18 18.43
C ILE A 41 16.59 18.48 18.88
N ASP A 42 17.22 17.70 18.00
CA ASP A 42 18.48 17.00 18.29
C ASP A 42 19.61 17.99 18.62
N PHE A 43 19.68 19.09 17.85
CA PHE A 43 20.62 20.18 18.12
C PHE A 43 20.38 20.81 19.49
N CYS A 44 19.12 21.09 19.84
CA CYS A 44 18.77 21.63 21.14
C CYS A 44 19.15 20.67 22.27
N GLU A 45 18.87 19.37 22.15
CA GLU A 45 19.28 18.38 23.16
C GLU A 45 20.80 18.38 23.38
N ALA A 46 21.59 18.38 22.29
CA ALA A 46 23.05 18.44 22.37
C ALA A 46 23.57 19.74 23.02
N ALA A 47 22.93 20.88 22.73
CA ALA A 47 23.27 22.17 23.32
C ALA A 47 22.95 22.21 24.82
N GLY A 48 21.76 21.74 25.21
CA GLY A 48 21.32 21.64 26.60
C GLY A 48 22.24 20.74 27.44
N ASP A 49 22.65 19.59 26.90
CA ASP A 49 23.62 18.69 27.52
C ASP A 49 24.95 19.39 27.85
N LEU A 50 25.46 20.19 26.91
CA LEU A 50 26.75 20.87 27.05
C LEU A 50 26.66 21.98 28.10
N TRP A 51 25.54 22.72 28.15
CA TRP A 51 25.25 23.67 29.22
C TRP A 51 25.13 23.00 30.58
N GLN A 52 24.39 21.89 30.68
CA GLN A 52 24.16 21.18 31.95
C GLN A 52 25.46 20.60 32.54
N ARG A 53 26.36 20.08 31.68
CA ARG A 53 27.69 19.63 32.11
C ARG A 53 28.50 20.75 32.73
N ALA A 54 28.54 21.93 32.09
CA ALA A 54 29.27 23.08 32.60
C ALA A 54 28.74 23.54 33.97
N LEU A 55 27.41 23.56 34.16
CA LEU A 55 26.79 23.91 35.43
C LEU A 55 27.15 22.91 36.56
N THR A 56 27.21 21.62 36.22
CA THR A 56 27.51 20.54 37.18
C THR A 56 28.98 20.53 37.60
N GLU A 57 29.90 20.77 36.67
CA GLU A 57 31.34 20.73 36.93
C GLU A 57 31.78 21.82 37.91
N ARG A 58 31.26 23.05 37.77
CA ARG A 58 31.72 24.16 38.60
C ARG A 58 30.70 25.32 38.68
N PRO A 59 29.65 25.21 39.48
CA PRO A 59 28.55 26.18 39.52
C PRO A 59 29.04 27.60 39.92
N PRO A 60 28.40 28.66 39.41
CA PRO A 60 28.67 30.03 39.85
C PRO A 60 28.22 30.26 41.30
N LYS A 61 28.69 31.34 41.91
CA LYS A 61 28.17 31.80 43.19
C LYS A 61 26.66 32.13 43.08
N PRO A 62 25.80 31.68 44.01
CA PRO A 62 24.39 32.07 44.02
C PRO A 62 24.20 33.58 44.03
N ASP A 63 23.12 34.07 43.42
CA ASP A 63 22.72 35.47 43.40
C ASP A 63 23.80 36.45 42.87
N SER A 64 24.65 35.96 41.96
CA SER A 64 25.71 36.74 41.30
C SER A 64 25.37 37.07 39.85
N ALA A 65 26.06 38.06 39.27
CA ALA A 65 25.99 38.35 37.84
C ALA A 65 26.38 37.12 36.97
N ALA A 66 27.32 36.30 37.44
CA ALA A 66 27.70 35.05 36.77
C ALA A 66 26.57 34.00 36.78
N ALA A 67 25.84 33.86 37.89
CA ALA A 67 24.65 33.00 37.94
C ALA A 67 23.54 33.49 37.01
N LEU A 68 23.39 34.82 36.88
CA LEU A 68 22.43 35.42 35.97
C LEU A 68 22.76 35.14 34.49
N VAL A 69 24.04 35.13 34.09
CA VAL A 69 24.46 34.73 32.74
C VAL A 69 23.92 33.33 32.41
N LEU A 70 24.15 32.35 33.27
CA LEU A 70 23.71 30.97 33.03
C LEU A 70 22.19 30.81 33.00
N LEU A 71 21.47 31.57 33.83
CA LEU A 71 20.01 31.57 33.83
C LEU A 71 19.44 32.15 32.53
N GLU A 72 20.02 33.22 32.01
CA GLU A 72 19.61 33.78 30.71
C GLU A 72 19.99 32.83 29.56
N VAL A 73 21.12 32.13 29.63
CA VAL A 73 21.43 31.05 28.67
C VAL A 73 20.36 29.96 28.69
N ALA A 74 19.98 29.48 29.89
CA ALA A 74 18.95 28.45 30.06
C ALA A 74 17.58 28.89 29.53
N LYS A 75 17.22 30.16 29.76
CA LYS A 75 15.98 30.77 29.24
C LYS A 75 15.94 30.80 27.73
N ASN A 76 16.99 31.32 27.09
CA ASN A 76 17.05 31.42 25.62
C ASN A 76 17.07 30.04 24.98
N PHE A 77 17.79 29.11 25.60
CA PHE A 77 17.75 27.70 25.22
C PHE A 77 16.33 27.12 25.28
N ALA A 78 15.63 27.27 26.41
CA ALA A 78 14.27 26.77 26.57
C ALA A 78 13.30 27.34 25.53
N GLN A 79 13.42 28.62 25.18
CA GLN A 79 12.61 29.25 24.14
C GLN A 79 12.86 28.65 22.75
N VAL A 80 14.12 28.44 22.36
CA VAL A 80 14.47 27.82 21.07
C VAL A 80 14.04 26.36 21.03
N MET A 81 14.22 25.62 22.12
CA MET A 81 13.75 24.24 22.25
C MET A 81 12.23 24.15 22.09
N MET A 82 11.47 25.05 22.73
CA MET A 82 10.02 25.10 22.57
C MET A 82 9.59 25.40 21.13
N ALA A 83 10.26 26.33 20.46
CA ALA A 83 9.98 26.60 19.05
C ALA A 83 10.21 25.36 18.17
N ALA A 84 11.31 24.63 18.41
CA ALA A 84 11.63 23.40 17.69
C ALA A 84 10.63 22.25 17.98
N VAL A 85 10.12 22.16 19.22
CA VAL A 85 9.11 21.15 19.62
C VAL A 85 7.74 21.48 19.05
N LEU A 86 7.35 22.75 18.99
CA LEU A 86 6.02 23.18 18.55
C LEU A 86 5.91 23.27 17.02
N ASP A 87 6.99 23.59 16.31
CA ASP A 87 7.00 23.73 14.87
C ASP A 87 8.14 22.93 14.22
N GLU A 88 7.79 21.80 13.63
CA GLU A 88 8.76 20.91 12.98
C GLU A 88 9.37 21.49 11.70
N ARG A 89 8.84 22.61 11.21
CA ARG A 89 9.44 23.35 10.07
C ARG A 89 10.66 24.16 10.51
N VAL A 90 10.87 24.32 11.82
CA VAL A 90 12.09 24.95 12.34
C VAL A 90 13.26 24.03 11.99
N THR A 91 14.08 24.51 11.06
CA THR A 91 15.29 23.79 10.66
C THR A 91 16.35 23.89 11.74
N ARG A 92 17.29 22.93 11.75
CA ARG A 92 18.46 22.97 12.63
C ARG A 92 19.21 24.29 12.51
N ASP A 93 19.42 24.79 11.30
CA ASP A 93 20.12 26.06 11.08
C ASP A 93 19.35 27.27 11.61
N ALA A 94 18.01 27.27 11.49
CA ALA A 94 17.18 28.33 12.06
C ALA A 94 17.22 28.31 13.59
N ALA A 95 17.16 27.13 14.21
CA ALA A 95 17.29 26.98 15.67
C ALA A 95 18.68 27.44 16.15
N GLN A 96 19.75 27.02 15.47
CA GLN A 96 21.12 27.44 15.77
C GLN A 96 21.29 28.95 15.65
N ALA A 97 20.84 29.56 14.55
CA ALA A 97 20.94 31.00 14.34
C ALA A 97 20.16 31.79 15.40
N SER A 98 18.95 31.31 15.76
CA SER A 98 18.13 31.92 16.81
C SER A 98 18.81 31.86 18.17
N LEU A 99 19.38 30.69 18.54
CA LEU A 99 20.10 30.53 19.80
C LEU A 99 21.38 31.39 19.83
N LEU A 100 22.19 31.40 18.78
CA LEU A 100 23.40 32.23 18.71
C LEU A 100 23.08 33.72 18.83
N GLY A 101 22.07 34.20 18.10
CA GLY A 101 21.65 35.61 18.17
C GLY A 101 21.16 36.00 19.57
N ALA A 102 20.42 35.11 20.23
CA ALA A 102 19.97 35.32 21.61
C ALA A 102 21.13 35.34 22.61
N LEU A 103 22.09 34.43 22.48
CA LEU A 103 23.27 34.34 23.34
C LEU A 103 24.25 35.51 23.12
N GLU A 104 24.30 36.09 21.92
CA GLU A 104 25.06 37.30 21.66
C GLU A 104 24.53 38.49 22.49
N GLY A 105 23.21 38.59 22.67
CA GLY A 105 22.61 39.53 23.60
C GLY A 105 23.07 39.32 25.04
N VAL A 106 23.05 38.07 25.52
CA VAL A 106 23.54 37.71 26.87
C VAL A 106 25.02 38.04 27.06
N ARG A 107 25.85 37.75 26.05
CA ARG A 107 27.28 38.05 26.07
C ARG A 107 27.55 39.56 26.14
N ASN A 108 26.82 40.35 25.34
CA ASN A 108 26.99 41.80 25.32
C ASN A 108 26.59 42.44 26.65
N ASP A 109 25.49 41.99 27.24
CA ASP A 109 25.08 42.37 28.60
C ASP A 109 26.17 42.04 29.62
N ALA A 110 26.69 40.80 29.59
CA ALA A 110 27.70 40.34 30.54
C ALA A 110 29.02 41.12 30.44
N ARG A 111 29.49 41.43 29.22
CA ARG A 111 30.68 42.27 29.02
C ARG A 111 30.46 43.71 29.47
N SER A 112 29.26 44.26 29.23
CA SER A 112 28.93 45.60 29.71
C SER A 112 28.99 45.70 31.25
N TRP A 113 28.73 44.61 31.97
CA TRP A 113 28.84 44.56 33.43
C TRP A 113 30.29 44.55 33.92
N LEU A 114 31.23 43.96 33.17
CA LEU A 114 32.66 44.03 33.46
C LEU A 114 33.24 45.43 33.19
N GLU A 115 32.79 46.08 32.11
CA GLU A 115 33.36 47.37 31.68
C GLU A 115 32.78 48.57 32.44
N ASN A 116 31.57 48.44 32.97
CA ASN A 116 30.87 49.53 33.65
C ASN A 116 30.60 49.17 35.11
N GLU A 117 29.34 48.87 35.44
CA GLU A 117 28.91 48.57 36.80
C GLU A 117 28.05 47.30 36.78
N ALA A 118 28.29 46.41 37.74
CA ALA A 118 27.55 45.17 37.88
C ALA A 118 26.07 45.43 38.18
N PRO A 119 25.15 44.56 37.73
CA PRO A 119 23.72 44.74 38.00
C PRO A 119 23.44 44.70 39.50
N THR A 120 22.59 45.62 39.98
CA THR A 120 22.19 45.68 41.39
C THR A 120 21.45 44.41 41.80
N ALA A 121 21.44 44.09 43.10
CA ALA A 121 20.72 42.93 43.63
C ALA A 121 19.22 42.93 43.25
N GLU A 122 18.59 44.11 43.22
CA GLU A 122 17.19 44.26 42.76
C GLU A 122 17.04 43.94 41.27
N ALA A 123 17.98 44.36 40.42
CA ALA A 123 17.97 44.05 38.98
C ALA A 123 18.21 42.56 38.73
N ILE A 124 19.11 41.92 39.49
CA ILE A 124 19.33 40.47 39.43
C ILE A 124 18.05 39.73 39.82
N ALA A 125 17.43 40.09 40.95
CA ALA A 125 16.19 39.47 41.40
C ALA A 125 15.05 39.61 40.37
N ALA A 126 14.88 40.79 39.79
CA ALA A 126 13.86 41.04 38.76
C ALA A 126 14.08 40.18 37.50
N ARG A 127 15.33 40.05 37.04
CA ARG A 127 15.66 39.18 35.88
C ARG A 127 15.49 37.70 36.20
N VAL A 128 15.87 37.26 37.42
CA VAL A 128 15.65 35.88 37.87
C VAL A 128 14.16 35.52 37.85
N GLU A 129 13.28 36.40 38.33
CA GLU A 129 11.83 36.17 38.26
C GLU A 129 11.30 36.16 36.82
N ALA A 130 11.82 37.02 35.93
CA ALA A 130 11.46 37.00 34.52
C ALA A 130 11.90 35.69 33.82
N VAL A 131 13.07 35.16 34.17
CA VAL A 131 13.55 33.85 33.70
C VAL A 131 12.64 32.73 34.19
N LYS A 132 12.31 32.70 35.49
CA LYS A 132 11.39 31.70 36.05
C LYS A 132 10.02 31.74 35.37
N ALA A 133 9.47 32.93 35.14
CA ALA A 133 8.20 33.11 34.45
C ALA A 133 8.26 32.55 33.02
N THR A 134 9.34 32.82 32.29
CA THR A 134 9.55 32.30 30.92
C THR A 134 9.68 30.78 30.90
N LEU A 135 10.45 30.20 31.82
CA LEU A 135 10.61 28.75 31.93
C LEU A 135 9.29 28.06 32.29
N LYS A 136 8.53 28.65 33.22
CA LYS A 136 7.19 28.15 33.57
C LYS A 136 6.25 28.20 32.37
N GLN A 137 6.23 29.30 31.62
CA GLN A 137 5.42 29.41 30.40
C GLN A 137 5.81 28.34 29.36
N ALA A 138 7.10 28.08 29.18
CA ALA A 138 7.58 27.02 28.30
C ALA A 138 7.13 25.62 28.76
N GLN A 139 7.21 25.35 30.07
CA GLN A 139 6.73 24.08 30.66
C GLN A 139 5.22 23.91 30.51
N ASP A 140 4.44 24.94 30.80
CA ASP A 140 2.97 24.93 30.67
C ASP A 140 2.59 24.67 29.19
N ALA A 141 3.22 25.36 28.23
CA ALA A 141 2.97 25.15 26.81
C ALA A 141 3.36 23.74 26.31
N ALA A 142 4.43 23.14 26.86
CA ALA A 142 4.81 21.76 26.56
C ALA A 142 3.79 20.77 27.12
N ALA A 143 3.33 20.99 28.36
CA ALA A 143 2.31 20.16 29.00
C ALA A 143 0.97 20.23 28.25
N ASP A 144 0.54 21.43 27.86
CA ASP A 144 -0.66 21.64 27.05
C ASP A 144 -0.57 20.89 25.71
N ARG A 145 0.59 20.92 25.05
CA ARG A 145 0.81 20.21 23.78
C ARG A 145 0.79 18.69 23.94
N ILE A 146 1.38 18.17 25.02
CA ILE A 146 1.33 16.73 25.32
C ILE A 146 -0.12 16.30 25.56
N ALA A 147 -0.89 17.09 26.31
CA ALA A 147 -2.30 16.82 26.56
C ALA A 147 -3.14 16.88 25.27
N GLU A 148 -2.85 17.82 24.37
CA GLU A 148 -3.48 17.91 23.04
C GLU A 148 -3.16 16.68 22.18
N ASP A 149 -1.89 16.30 22.07
CA ASP A 149 -1.47 15.10 21.32
C ASP A 149 -2.13 13.81 21.90
N GLU A 150 -2.24 13.71 23.23
CA GLU A 150 -2.90 12.58 23.90
C GLU A 150 -4.41 12.55 23.64
N ALA A 151 -5.07 13.72 23.65
CA ALA A 151 -6.49 13.86 23.35
C ALA A 151 -6.78 13.51 21.87
N ASP A 152 -5.94 13.97 20.95
CA ASP A 152 -6.02 13.63 19.52
C ASP A 152 -5.86 12.12 19.31
N ASP A 153 -4.86 11.51 19.97
CA ASP A 153 -4.63 10.05 19.89
C ASP A 153 -5.79 9.26 20.52
N GLU A 154 -6.44 9.76 21.57
CA GLU A 154 -7.62 9.15 22.17
C GLU A 154 -8.84 9.27 21.26
N TYR A 155 -9.05 10.45 20.67
CA TYR A 155 -10.11 10.68 19.69
C TYR A 155 -9.94 9.76 18.48
N ALA A 156 -8.73 9.66 17.92
CA ALA A 156 -8.44 8.80 16.77
C ALA A 156 -8.65 7.31 17.09
N ARG A 157 -8.35 6.88 18.33
CA ARG A 157 -8.64 5.51 18.79
C ARG A 157 -10.14 5.24 18.90
N ALA A 158 -10.93 6.23 19.27
CA ALA A 158 -12.39 6.13 19.34
C ALA A 158 -13.07 6.23 17.96
N HIS A 159 -12.41 6.84 16.96
CA HIS A 159 -12.93 7.06 15.61
C HIS A 159 -12.00 6.45 14.53
N PRO A 160 -11.80 5.11 14.52
CA PRO A 160 -10.83 4.47 13.65
C PRO A 160 -11.31 4.30 12.19
N TYR A 161 -12.57 4.64 11.89
CA TYR A 161 -13.17 4.36 10.59
C TYR A 161 -13.62 5.64 9.88
N GLY A 162 -13.50 5.65 8.55
CA GLY A 162 -13.78 6.82 7.73
C GLY A 162 -13.43 6.64 6.27
N ALA A 163 -13.71 7.65 5.46
CA ALA A 163 -13.27 7.73 4.07
C ALA A 163 -12.00 8.59 3.97
N ILE A 164 -11.01 8.10 3.24
CA ILE A 164 -9.73 8.76 3.02
C ILE A 164 -9.56 9.10 1.55
N LEU A 165 -9.25 10.35 1.26
CA LEU A 165 -8.83 10.81 -0.06
C LEU A 165 -7.32 11.00 -0.09
N GLY A 166 -6.65 10.29 -1.00
CA GLY A 166 -5.28 10.55 -1.39
C GLY A 166 -5.22 11.40 -2.66
N TYR A 167 -4.52 12.54 -2.66
CA TYR A 167 -4.36 13.41 -3.82
C TYR A 167 -2.96 14.03 -3.87
N LYS A 168 -2.59 14.56 -5.03
CA LYS A 168 -1.33 15.30 -5.21
C LYS A 168 -1.61 16.79 -5.22
N ASP A 169 -0.82 17.55 -4.48
CA ASP A 169 -0.80 19.00 -4.55
C ASP A 169 0.61 19.45 -4.96
N PRO A 170 0.79 20.07 -6.15
CA PRO A 170 2.10 20.51 -6.62
C PRO A 170 2.72 21.62 -5.77
N THR A 171 1.96 22.23 -4.86
CA THR A 171 2.45 23.28 -3.96
C THR A 171 3.10 22.73 -2.68
N VAL A 172 2.93 21.44 -2.41
CA VAL A 172 3.45 20.75 -1.23
C VAL A 172 4.50 19.74 -1.67
N GLU A 173 5.62 19.67 -0.97
CA GLU A 173 6.64 18.63 -1.17
C GLU A 173 6.18 17.30 -0.55
N ALA A 174 5.18 16.67 -1.18
CA ALA A 174 4.65 15.37 -0.79
C ALA A 174 4.24 14.55 -2.02
N ASP A 175 4.59 13.25 -2.02
CA ASP A 175 4.20 12.33 -3.09
C ASP A 175 2.68 12.13 -3.16
N ILE A 176 2.02 12.12 -2.00
CA ILE A 176 0.58 12.04 -1.85
C ILE A 176 0.18 12.66 -0.50
N ILE A 177 -0.92 13.41 -0.52
CA ILE A 177 -1.56 13.97 0.66
C ILE A 177 -2.78 13.14 0.96
N PHE A 178 -2.84 12.58 2.17
CA PHE A 178 -4.01 11.91 2.69
C PHE A 178 -4.84 12.87 3.53
N THR A 179 -6.15 12.86 3.33
CA THR A 179 -7.09 13.62 4.16
C THR A 179 -8.29 12.75 4.47
N GLN A 180 -8.70 12.72 5.73
CA GLN A 180 -9.98 12.14 6.11
C GLN A 180 -11.11 13.03 5.59
N VAL A 181 -12.00 12.45 4.80
CA VAL A 181 -13.14 13.19 4.19
C VAL A 181 -14.37 13.10 5.07
N CYS A 182 -14.57 11.97 5.74
CA CYS A 182 -15.59 11.80 6.76
C CYS A 182 -15.24 10.64 7.69
N GLU A 183 -15.80 10.66 8.89
CA GLU A 183 -15.78 9.56 9.84
C GLU A 183 -16.97 8.64 9.62
N PHE A 184 -16.81 7.38 10.02
CA PHE A 184 -17.85 6.36 9.99
C PHE A 184 -18.01 5.72 11.36
N THR A 185 -19.23 5.29 11.66
CA THR A 185 -19.41 4.26 12.70
C THR A 185 -18.86 2.92 12.22
N GLU A 186 -18.64 1.99 13.14
CA GLU A 186 -18.24 0.61 12.79
C GLU A 186 -19.26 -0.06 11.86
N ASP A 187 -20.56 0.15 12.12
CA ASP A 187 -21.63 -0.41 11.29
C ASP A 187 -21.63 0.19 9.87
N GLU A 188 -21.41 1.50 9.72
CA GLU A 188 -21.29 2.15 8.41
C GLU A 188 -20.04 1.62 7.66
N HIS A 189 -18.91 1.50 8.35
CA HIS A 189 -17.69 0.96 7.78
C HIS A 189 -17.90 -0.46 7.26
N ASN A 190 -18.44 -1.35 8.09
CA ASN A 190 -18.70 -2.74 7.72
C ASN A 190 -19.69 -2.81 6.56
N ARG A 191 -20.77 -2.03 6.58
CA ARG A 191 -21.74 -1.97 5.48
C ARG A 191 -21.06 -1.59 4.15
N TYR A 192 -20.23 -0.56 4.14
CA TYR A 192 -19.52 -0.12 2.93
C TYR A 192 -18.45 -1.13 2.49
N ALA A 193 -17.63 -1.60 3.43
CA ALA A 193 -16.55 -2.54 3.16
C ALA A 193 -17.08 -3.86 2.61
N GLU A 194 -18.13 -4.42 3.21
CA GLU A 194 -18.72 -5.67 2.77
C GLU A 194 -19.41 -5.55 1.40
N ALA A 195 -20.15 -4.47 1.15
CA ALA A 195 -20.77 -4.24 -0.17
C ALA A 195 -19.72 -4.10 -1.26
N TYR A 196 -18.66 -3.32 -0.98
CA TYR A 196 -17.52 -3.18 -1.88
C TYR A 196 -16.83 -4.53 -2.12
N ASP A 197 -16.57 -5.31 -1.08
CA ASP A 197 -15.93 -6.62 -1.19
C ASP A 197 -16.78 -7.62 -1.97
N ARG A 198 -18.11 -7.58 -1.84
CA ARG A 198 -19.02 -8.42 -2.63
C ARG A 198 -18.98 -8.06 -4.12
N LEU A 199 -19.04 -6.77 -4.47
CA LEU A 199 -18.89 -6.32 -5.87
C LEU A 199 -17.49 -6.64 -6.42
N LYS A 200 -16.45 -6.42 -5.61
CA LYS A 200 -15.09 -6.76 -5.99
C LYS A 200 -14.96 -8.25 -6.28
N ARG A 201 -15.49 -9.12 -5.41
CA ARG A 201 -15.52 -10.56 -5.65
C ARG A 201 -16.29 -10.92 -6.92
N GLN A 202 -17.41 -10.29 -7.20
CA GLN A 202 -18.13 -10.50 -8.48
C GLN A 202 -17.23 -10.17 -9.69
N LEU A 203 -16.51 -9.05 -9.64
CA LEU A 203 -15.64 -8.60 -10.72
C LEU A 203 -14.30 -9.35 -10.81
N ASP A 204 -13.85 -9.97 -9.70
CA ASP A 204 -12.61 -10.74 -9.59
C ASP A 204 -12.81 -12.26 -9.76
N GLN A 205 -14.03 -12.77 -9.56
CA GLN A 205 -14.37 -14.20 -9.68
C GLN A 205 -14.47 -14.69 -11.12
N ASP A 206 -13.90 -13.95 -12.06
CA ASP A 206 -13.84 -14.34 -13.45
C ASP A 206 -12.80 -15.47 -13.64
N LEU A 207 -13.12 -16.67 -13.12
CA LEU A 207 -12.42 -17.91 -13.46
C LEU A 207 -12.46 -18.15 -14.98
N PHE A 208 -13.40 -17.51 -15.69
CA PHE A 208 -13.45 -17.53 -17.14
C PHE A 208 -12.33 -16.65 -17.75
N SER A 209 -11.97 -15.51 -17.17
CA SER A 209 -10.74 -14.76 -17.54
C SER A 209 -9.51 -15.65 -17.45
N TYR A 210 -9.38 -16.51 -16.44
CA TYR A 210 -8.27 -17.47 -16.37
C TYR A 210 -8.30 -18.50 -17.52
N VAL A 211 -9.48 -18.97 -17.93
CA VAL A 211 -9.60 -19.84 -19.12
C VAL A 211 -9.20 -19.08 -20.39
N SER A 212 -9.60 -17.81 -20.52
CA SER A 212 -9.23 -16.95 -21.63
C SER A 212 -7.72 -16.72 -21.69
N ASP A 213 -7.10 -16.36 -20.58
CA ASP A 213 -5.65 -16.16 -20.48
C ASP A 213 -4.87 -17.43 -20.86
N MET A 214 -5.34 -18.61 -20.43
CA MET A 214 -4.70 -19.87 -20.80
C MET A 214 -4.93 -20.24 -22.27
N SER A 215 -6.06 -19.83 -22.86
CA SER A 215 -6.31 -19.96 -24.30
C SER A 215 -5.33 -19.09 -25.09
N ASP A 216 -5.19 -17.81 -24.71
CA ASP A 216 -4.28 -16.87 -25.36
C ASP A 216 -2.83 -17.35 -25.24
N SER A 217 -2.42 -17.78 -24.05
CA SER A 217 -1.10 -18.38 -23.82
C SER A 217 -0.85 -19.61 -24.69
N PHE A 218 -1.85 -20.47 -24.88
CA PHE A 218 -1.74 -21.60 -25.79
C PHE A 218 -1.54 -21.16 -27.25
N ILE A 219 -2.34 -20.19 -27.71
CA ILE A 219 -2.22 -19.63 -29.06
C ILE A 219 -0.85 -18.95 -29.28
N ASP A 220 -0.35 -18.22 -28.28
CA ASP A 220 0.98 -17.60 -28.33
C ASP A 220 2.09 -18.63 -28.46
N VAL A 221 2.01 -19.75 -27.73
CA VAL A 221 2.97 -20.85 -27.84
C VAL A 221 2.91 -21.47 -29.24
N VAL A 222 1.71 -21.70 -29.78
CA VAL A 222 1.53 -22.25 -31.13
C VAL A 222 2.10 -21.30 -32.19
N CYS A 223 1.78 -20.01 -32.11
CA CYS A 223 2.28 -18.96 -33.01
C CYS A 223 3.80 -18.83 -32.93
N SER A 224 4.37 -18.87 -31.72
CA SER A 224 5.83 -18.88 -31.51
C SER A 224 6.47 -20.07 -32.22
N VAL A 225 5.95 -21.28 -32.01
CA VAL A 225 6.50 -22.48 -32.66
C VAL A 225 6.33 -22.41 -34.18
N LEU A 226 5.19 -21.91 -34.68
CA LEU A 226 4.96 -21.72 -36.11
C LEU A 226 5.99 -20.78 -36.74
N ARG A 227 6.27 -19.63 -36.11
CA ARG A 227 7.33 -18.70 -36.55
C ARG A 227 8.70 -19.36 -36.56
N GLU A 228 9.04 -20.10 -35.49
CA GLU A 228 10.31 -20.82 -35.42
C GLU A 228 10.44 -21.90 -36.52
N VAL A 229 9.34 -22.52 -36.96
CA VAL A 229 9.32 -23.46 -38.09
C VAL A 229 9.41 -22.71 -39.44
N GLN A 230 8.73 -21.57 -39.57
CA GLN A 230 8.73 -20.70 -40.75
C GLN A 230 10.14 -20.14 -41.04
N ASP A 231 10.84 -19.70 -40.00
CA ASP A 231 12.17 -19.09 -40.10
C ASP A 231 13.28 -20.12 -40.39
N GLN A 232 12.94 -21.40 -40.48
CA GLN A 232 13.86 -22.53 -40.75
C GLN A 232 15.10 -22.55 -39.82
N ALA A 233 14.99 -21.97 -38.63
CA ALA A 233 16.05 -21.92 -37.64
C ALA A 233 16.13 -23.25 -36.86
N PHE A 234 16.37 -24.36 -37.56
CA PHE A 234 16.51 -25.68 -36.94
C PHE A 234 17.41 -26.62 -37.74
N SER A 235 18.06 -27.54 -37.04
CA SER A 235 18.94 -28.53 -37.64
C SER A 235 18.16 -29.80 -38.03
N LEU A 236 18.21 -30.19 -39.30
CA LEU A 236 17.59 -31.44 -39.78
C LEU A 236 18.22 -32.70 -39.18
N SER A 237 19.41 -32.61 -38.58
CA SER A 237 20.07 -33.72 -37.89
C SER A 237 19.72 -33.81 -36.40
N ASN A 238 19.00 -32.83 -35.85
CA ASN A 238 18.68 -32.76 -34.43
C ASN A 238 17.23 -33.18 -34.15
N MET A 239 17.02 -34.49 -33.93
CA MET A 239 15.70 -35.06 -33.60
C MET A 239 15.10 -34.54 -32.29
N GLU A 240 15.90 -33.91 -31.41
CA GLU A 240 15.44 -33.37 -30.13
C GLU A 240 14.69 -32.03 -30.28
N GLU A 241 15.01 -31.24 -31.31
CA GLU A 241 14.38 -29.94 -31.57
C GLU A 241 12.87 -30.06 -31.85
N PRO A 242 12.40 -30.94 -32.75
CA PRO A 242 10.97 -31.20 -32.94
C PRO A 242 10.26 -31.68 -31.67
N HIS A 243 10.89 -32.58 -30.89
CA HIS A 243 10.30 -33.06 -29.64
C HIS A 243 10.17 -31.97 -28.57
N LYS A 244 11.11 -31.04 -28.49
CA LYS A 244 10.99 -29.86 -27.60
C LYS A 244 9.81 -28.98 -28.00
N ARG A 245 9.61 -28.72 -29.29
CA ARG A 245 8.46 -27.97 -29.83
C ARG A 245 7.13 -28.64 -29.48
N ILE A 246 7.03 -29.93 -29.76
CA ILE A 246 5.83 -30.74 -29.44
C ILE A 246 5.55 -30.72 -27.93
N ARG A 247 6.57 -30.84 -27.07
CA ARG A 247 6.41 -30.75 -25.61
C ARG A 247 5.89 -29.38 -25.16
N ARG A 248 6.42 -28.28 -25.71
CA ARG A 248 5.91 -26.91 -25.39
C ARG A 248 4.42 -26.78 -25.72
N ILE A 249 4.01 -27.17 -26.92
CA ILE A 249 2.59 -27.10 -27.34
C ILE A 249 1.73 -28.02 -26.46
N ARG A 250 2.18 -29.25 -26.19
CA ARG A 250 1.48 -30.20 -25.29
C ARG A 250 1.27 -29.63 -23.88
N SER A 251 2.32 -29.07 -23.28
CA SER A 251 2.24 -28.47 -21.96
C SER A 251 1.26 -27.29 -21.92
N ALA A 252 1.27 -26.44 -22.93
CA ALA A 252 0.33 -25.33 -23.03
C ALA A 252 -1.12 -25.81 -23.20
N LEU A 253 -1.37 -26.86 -24.01
CA LEU A 253 -2.71 -27.45 -24.13
C LEU A 253 -3.20 -28.06 -22.81
N ILE A 254 -2.32 -28.74 -22.06
CA ILE A 254 -2.68 -29.28 -20.73
C ILE A 254 -3.06 -28.14 -19.78
N ALA A 255 -2.32 -27.02 -19.80
CA ALA A 255 -2.64 -25.86 -18.98
C ALA A 255 -4.04 -25.31 -19.31
N PHE A 256 -4.32 -25.08 -20.60
CA PHE A 256 -5.63 -24.62 -21.07
C PHE A 256 -6.77 -25.58 -20.70
N THR A 257 -6.65 -26.86 -21.05
CA THR A 257 -7.70 -27.84 -20.75
C THR A 257 -7.86 -28.09 -19.25
N SER A 258 -6.80 -27.90 -18.45
CA SER A 258 -6.90 -27.89 -16.99
C SER A 258 -7.63 -26.67 -16.46
N ALA A 259 -7.44 -25.50 -17.07
CA ALA A 259 -8.21 -24.30 -16.75
C ALA A 259 -9.71 -24.52 -17.00
N LEU A 260 -10.10 -25.16 -18.11
CA LEU A 260 -11.50 -25.54 -18.37
C LEU A 260 -12.08 -26.43 -17.26
N HIS A 261 -11.33 -27.46 -16.86
CA HIS A 261 -11.77 -28.36 -15.78
C HIS A 261 -11.84 -27.65 -14.43
N SER A 262 -10.86 -26.78 -14.14
CA SER A 262 -10.80 -26.00 -12.92
C SER A 262 -11.91 -24.96 -12.83
N HIS A 263 -12.30 -24.32 -13.93
CA HIS A 263 -13.47 -23.42 -14.00
C HIS A 263 -14.71 -24.15 -13.49
N GLN A 264 -15.03 -25.31 -14.06
CA GLN A 264 -16.17 -26.12 -13.59
C GLN A 264 -16.08 -26.51 -12.11
N ASP A 265 -14.97 -27.11 -11.68
CA ASP A 265 -14.84 -27.62 -10.31
C ASP A 265 -14.88 -26.50 -9.27
N GLN A 266 -14.16 -25.40 -9.52
CA GLN A 266 -14.06 -24.27 -8.59
C GLN A 266 -15.37 -23.48 -8.54
N THR A 267 -16.05 -23.27 -9.68
CA THR A 267 -17.37 -22.64 -9.67
C THR A 267 -18.37 -23.48 -8.87
N LEU A 268 -18.43 -24.80 -9.10
CA LEU A 268 -19.33 -25.67 -8.32
C LEU A 268 -18.99 -25.68 -6.83
N TYR A 269 -17.70 -25.67 -6.49
CA TYR A 269 -17.25 -25.55 -5.12
C TYR A 269 -17.68 -24.21 -4.48
N GLN A 270 -17.52 -23.10 -5.18
CA GLN A 270 -17.91 -21.77 -4.71
C GLN A 270 -19.43 -21.67 -4.50
N VAL A 271 -20.24 -22.18 -5.43
CA VAL A 271 -21.70 -22.23 -5.29
C VAL A 271 -22.10 -23.08 -4.09
N LYS A 272 -21.48 -24.25 -3.93
CA LYS A 272 -21.69 -25.12 -2.75
C LYS A 272 -21.32 -24.44 -1.44
N GLN A 273 -20.25 -23.65 -1.40
CA GLN A 273 -19.85 -22.89 -0.21
C GLN A 273 -20.84 -21.74 0.10
N LYS A 274 -21.34 -21.05 -0.94
CA LYS A 274 -22.26 -19.91 -0.77
C LYS A 274 -23.68 -20.34 -0.40
N PHE A 275 -24.24 -21.34 -1.10
CA PHE A 275 -25.66 -21.71 -0.98
C PHE A 275 -25.88 -23.08 -0.31
N GLY A 276 -24.82 -23.84 -0.04
CA GLY A 276 -24.90 -25.18 0.53
C GLY A 276 -24.95 -26.30 -0.52
N ASP A 277 -24.59 -27.51 -0.09
CA ASP A 277 -24.55 -28.69 -0.98
C ASP A 277 -25.96 -29.21 -1.29
N GLY A 278 -26.37 -29.10 -2.55
CA GLY A 278 -27.63 -29.64 -3.04
C GLY A 278 -28.80 -28.66 -2.95
N SER A 279 -28.51 -27.39 -2.67
CA SER A 279 -29.42 -26.26 -2.87
C SER A 279 -29.89 -26.14 -4.33
N ASP A 280 -30.98 -25.40 -4.53
CA ASP A 280 -31.52 -25.14 -5.86
C ASP A 280 -30.49 -24.42 -6.75
N GLU A 281 -29.71 -23.50 -6.18
CA GLU A 281 -28.62 -22.79 -6.84
C GLU A 281 -27.48 -23.74 -7.23
N HIS A 282 -27.04 -24.61 -6.32
CA HIS A 282 -26.02 -25.61 -6.62
C HIS A 282 -26.46 -26.56 -7.74
N LEU A 283 -27.72 -27.03 -7.69
CA LEU A 283 -28.28 -27.90 -8.72
C LEU A 283 -28.46 -27.17 -10.05
N ALA A 284 -28.83 -25.89 -10.03
CA ALA A 284 -28.96 -25.06 -11.23
C ALA A 284 -27.60 -24.88 -11.93
N VAL A 285 -26.55 -24.48 -11.21
CA VAL A 285 -25.21 -24.33 -11.81
C VAL A 285 -24.64 -25.67 -12.27
N LYS A 286 -24.85 -26.74 -11.50
CA LYS A 286 -24.48 -28.10 -11.91
C LYS A 286 -25.20 -28.51 -13.20
N LYS A 287 -26.47 -28.14 -13.35
CA LYS A 287 -27.22 -28.35 -14.59
C LYS A 287 -26.61 -27.57 -15.75
N LEU A 288 -26.22 -26.30 -15.59
CA LEU A 288 -25.55 -25.52 -16.63
C LEU A 288 -24.29 -26.22 -17.17
N PHE A 289 -23.43 -26.73 -16.28
CA PHE A 289 -22.24 -27.48 -16.70
C PHE A 289 -22.56 -28.83 -17.34
N ASN A 290 -23.62 -29.51 -16.90
CA ASN A 290 -24.07 -30.74 -17.55
C ASN A 290 -24.65 -30.47 -18.95
N ASP A 291 -25.37 -29.36 -19.12
CA ASP A 291 -25.98 -28.94 -20.38
C ASP A 291 -24.86 -28.59 -21.38
N ILE A 292 -23.89 -27.72 -21.04
CA ILE A 292 -22.76 -27.42 -21.94
C ILE A 292 -21.93 -28.67 -22.27
N TYR A 293 -21.71 -29.56 -21.31
CA TYR A 293 -21.01 -30.82 -21.54
C TYR A 293 -21.77 -31.76 -22.49
N SER A 294 -23.09 -31.65 -22.54
CA SER A 294 -23.94 -32.47 -23.43
C SER A 294 -24.08 -31.83 -24.82
N ASP A 295 -24.19 -30.50 -24.86
CA ASP A 295 -24.54 -29.77 -26.08
C ASP A 295 -23.32 -29.28 -26.87
N SER A 296 -22.19 -29.00 -26.20
CA SER A 296 -20.95 -28.57 -26.84
C SER A 296 -19.99 -29.73 -27.05
N PHE A 297 -19.80 -30.10 -28.32
CA PHE A 297 -18.78 -31.05 -28.74
C PHE A 297 -17.39 -30.63 -28.22
N ALA A 298 -17.00 -29.38 -28.48
CA ALA A 298 -15.70 -28.85 -28.14
C ALA A 298 -15.43 -28.91 -26.63
N TYR A 299 -16.36 -28.42 -25.80
CA TYR A 299 -16.21 -28.42 -24.34
C TYR A 299 -16.02 -29.84 -23.80
N ARG A 300 -16.90 -30.75 -24.20
CA ARG A 300 -16.85 -32.15 -23.78
C ARG A 300 -15.51 -32.79 -24.15
N TRP A 301 -15.11 -32.70 -25.42
CA TRP A 301 -13.95 -33.43 -25.91
C TRP A 301 -12.62 -32.82 -25.49
N LEU A 302 -12.55 -31.51 -25.22
CA LEU A 302 -11.36 -30.89 -24.62
C LEU A 302 -11.16 -31.32 -23.17
N ILE A 303 -12.22 -31.46 -22.38
CA ILE A 303 -12.17 -32.02 -21.02
C ILE A 303 -11.74 -33.49 -21.04
N GLU A 304 -12.30 -34.29 -21.95
CA GLU A 304 -11.90 -35.70 -22.09
C GLU A 304 -10.47 -35.82 -22.59
N LEU A 305 -10.03 -34.98 -23.53
CA LEU A 305 -8.67 -34.96 -24.06
C LEU A 305 -7.65 -34.76 -22.93
N ARG A 306 -7.90 -33.81 -22.02
CA ARG A 306 -7.09 -33.66 -20.81
C ARG A 306 -6.97 -34.96 -20.02
N HIS A 307 -8.11 -35.60 -19.73
CA HIS A 307 -8.14 -36.84 -18.96
C HIS A 307 -7.30 -37.93 -19.64
N VAL A 308 -7.44 -38.10 -20.96
CA VAL A 308 -6.67 -39.10 -21.72
C VAL A 308 -5.19 -38.75 -21.75
N MET A 309 -4.82 -37.49 -21.95
CA MET A 309 -3.42 -37.05 -21.94
C MET A 309 -2.74 -37.31 -20.59
N LEU A 310 -3.43 -37.02 -19.48
CA LEU A 310 -2.87 -37.14 -18.13
C LEU A 310 -2.85 -38.58 -17.59
N HIS A 311 -3.82 -39.41 -17.98
CA HIS A 311 -4.03 -40.72 -17.34
C HIS A 311 -3.89 -41.93 -18.27
N VAL A 312 -3.86 -41.72 -19.59
CA VAL A 312 -3.82 -42.82 -20.57
C VAL A 312 -2.59 -42.69 -21.47
N ASN A 313 -2.54 -41.66 -22.32
CA ASN A 313 -1.43 -41.43 -23.24
C ASN A 313 -1.37 -39.97 -23.71
N MET A 314 -0.18 -39.37 -23.62
CA MET A 314 0.13 -38.03 -24.14
C MET A 314 -0.04 -37.89 -25.66
N ASP A 315 0.03 -39.00 -26.41
CA ASP A 315 -0.20 -39.03 -27.86
C ASP A 315 -1.68 -38.95 -28.25
N ALA A 316 -2.60 -38.85 -27.27
CA ALA A 316 -3.97 -38.43 -27.52
C ALA A 316 -4.08 -37.05 -28.17
N PHE A 317 -3.05 -36.21 -27.99
CA PHE A 317 -2.88 -34.96 -28.71
C PHE A 317 -1.79 -35.09 -29.77
N THR A 318 -2.20 -34.96 -31.03
CA THR A 318 -1.32 -35.05 -32.21
C THR A 318 -0.88 -33.66 -32.63
N VAL A 319 0.40 -33.54 -32.92
CA VAL A 319 1.01 -32.30 -33.43
C VAL A 319 1.75 -32.66 -34.71
N LYS A 320 1.29 -32.14 -35.84
CA LYS A 320 1.99 -32.26 -37.12
C LYS A 320 2.51 -30.90 -37.52
N MET A 321 3.83 -30.81 -37.72
CA MET A 321 4.49 -29.59 -38.17
C MET A 321 5.03 -29.84 -39.58
N THR A 322 4.68 -28.97 -40.52
CA THR A 322 5.19 -29.04 -41.89
C THR A 322 5.98 -27.78 -42.19
N ALA A 323 7.28 -27.93 -42.44
CA ALA A 323 8.13 -26.89 -42.97
C ALA A 323 8.22 -27.01 -44.50
N ARG A 324 8.22 -25.89 -45.22
CA ARG A 324 8.37 -25.86 -46.68
C ARG A 324 9.52 -24.94 -47.07
N LEU A 325 10.31 -25.34 -48.07
CA LEU A 325 11.39 -24.51 -48.63
C LEU A 325 10.83 -23.30 -49.39
N HIS A 326 9.69 -23.50 -50.05
CA HIS A 326 8.91 -22.47 -50.73
C HIS A 326 7.43 -22.65 -50.35
N GLY A 327 6.89 -21.70 -49.59
CA GLY A 327 5.51 -21.70 -49.07
C GLY A 327 5.45 -21.58 -47.55
N ASP A 328 4.22 -21.48 -47.04
CA ASP A 328 3.97 -21.28 -45.61
C ASP A 328 4.17 -22.58 -44.82
N ALA A 329 4.76 -22.45 -43.63
CA ALA A 329 4.77 -23.50 -42.62
C ALA A 329 3.36 -23.72 -42.09
N THR A 330 3.06 -24.96 -41.70
CA THR A 330 1.77 -25.29 -41.07
C THR A 330 1.98 -26.09 -39.79
N ILE A 331 1.08 -25.88 -38.83
CA ILE A 331 0.94 -26.70 -37.64
C ILE A 331 -0.50 -27.19 -37.56
N GLU A 332 -0.68 -28.50 -37.56
CA GLU A 332 -1.98 -29.16 -37.36
C GLU A 332 -2.01 -29.79 -35.97
N LEU A 333 -3.06 -29.47 -35.21
CA LEU A 333 -3.23 -29.86 -33.82
C LEU A 333 -4.51 -30.70 -33.71
N GLY A 334 -4.38 -32.00 -33.47
CA GLY A 334 -5.50 -32.95 -33.54
C GLY A 334 -5.75 -33.72 -32.25
N MET A 335 -7.00 -34.09 -32.01
CA MET A 335 -7.40 -35.06 -31.00
C MET A 335 -7.42 -36.46 -31.61
N SER A 336 -6.51 -37.35 -31.19
CA SER A 336 -6.39 -38.70 -31.73
C SER A 336 -7.61 -39.56 -31.37
N ARG A 337 -8.48 -39.84 -32.34
CA ARG A 337 -9.65 -40.71 -32.12
C ARG A 337 -9.24 -42.10 -31.66
N TYR A 338 -8.11 -42.60 -32.15
CA TYR A 338 -7.54 -43.86 -31.72
C TYR A 338 -7.31 -43.88 -30.20
N TRP A 339 -6.55 -42.92 -29.66
CA TRP A 339 -6.24 -42.90 -28.22
C TRP A 339 -7.46 -42.54 -27.37
N MET A 340 -8.34 -41.66 -27.85
CA MET A 340 -9.60 -41.36 -27.17
C MET A 340 -10.48 -42.61 -27.02
N SER A 341 -10.52 -43.49 -28.03
CA SER A 341 -11.27 -44.76 -27.97
C SER A 341 -10.70 -45.78 -26.98
N LYS A 342 -9.45 -45.63 -26.55
CA LYS A 342 -8.81 -46.50 -25.54
C LYS A 342 -9.13 -46.09 -24.11
N SER A 343 -9.68 -44.90 -23.90
CA SER A 343 -10.09 -44.45 -22.57
C SER A 343 -11.38 -45.14 -22.12
N SER A 344 -11.27 -45.96 -21.09
CA SER A 344 -12.43 -46.65 -20.51
C SER A 344 -13.46 -45.65 -19.93
N GLY A 345 -13.03 -44.48 -19.46
CA GLY A 345 -13.91 -43.41 -18.99
C GLY A 345 -14.75 -42.80 -20.12
N VAL A 346 -14.11 -42.54 -21.27
CA VAL A 346 -14.78 -42.03 -22.48
C VAL A 346 -15.78 -43.06 -23.01
N MET A 347 -15.36 -44.32 -23.09
CA MET A 347 -16.13 -45.38 -23.75
C MET A 347 -17.28 -45.94 -22.91
N LYS A 348 -17.40 -45.62 -21.63
CA LYS A 348 -18.54 -46.02 -20.79
C LYS A 348 -19.86 -45.34 -21.20
N LYS A 349 -19.79 -44.19 -21.88
CA LYS A 349 -20.98 -43.45 -22.33
C LYS A 349 -21.24 -43.72 -23.81
N ALA A 350 -22.33 -44.43 -24.12
CA ALA A 350 -22.64 -44.89 -25.48
C ALA A 350 -22.68 -43.77 -26.53
N TYR A 351 -23.26 -42.61 -26.19
CA TYR A 351 -23.35 -41.47 -27.12
C TYR A 351 -21.98 -40.92 -27.55
N LYS A 352 -20.99 -40.89 -26.65
CA LYS A 352 -19.63 -40.44 -26.97
C LYS A 352 -18.92 -41.39 -27.93
N ARG A 353 -19.15 -42.70 -27.75
CA ARG A 353 -18.60 -43.73 -28.62
C ARG A 353 -19.13 -43.57 -30.03
N THR A 354 -20.45 -43.49 -30.18
CA THR A 354 -21.09 -43.31 -31.48
C THR A 354 -20.63 -42.03 -32.18
N GLU A 355 -20.50 -40.93 -31.45
CA GLU A 355 -20.02 -39.65 -31.98
C GLU A 355 -18.58 -39.75 -32.50
N LEU A 356 -17.67 -40.39 -31.75
CA LEU A 356 -16.27 -40.56 -32.15
C LEU A 356 -16.08 -41.57 -33.29
N GLU A 357 -16.90 -42.62 -33.34
CA GLU A 357 -16.92 -43.62 -34.40
C GLU A 357 -17.49 -43.06 -35.71
N ALA A 358 -18.43 -42.11 -35.66
CA ALA A 358 -19.01 -41.45 -36.83
C ALA A 358 -18.04 -40.50 -37.55
N MET A 359 -16.95 -40.11 -36.90
CA MET A 359 -15.95 -39.20 -37.47
C MET A 359 -15.04 -39.91 -38.46
N THR A 360 -14.67 -39.23 -39.55
CA THR A 360 -13.72 -39.75 -40.53
C THR A 360 -12.28 -39.28 -40.27
N GLU A 361 -12.11 -38.17 -39.56
CA GLU A 361 -10.82 -37.52 -39.30
C GLU A 361 -10.65 -37.16 -37.82
N ASP A 362 -9.41 -36.95 -37.38
CA ASP A 362 -9.12 -36.49 -36.03
C ASP A 362 -9.58 -35.03 -35.86
N PRO A 363 -10.41 -34.70 -34.86
CA PRO A 363 -10.89 -33.33 -34.66
C PRO A 363 -9.77 -32.35 -34.39
N SER A 364 -9.86 -31.17 -35.00
CA SER A 364 -8.92 -30.06 -34.80
C SER A 364 -9.09 -29.42 -33.43
N VAL A 365 -8.01 -29.35 -32.66
CA VAL A 365 -7.99 -28.73 -31.34
C VAL A 365 -8.17 -27.21 -31.42
N LEU A 366 -7.61 -26.57 -32.45
CA LEU A 366 -7.77 -25.13 -32.66
C LEU A 366 -9.22 -24.78 -32.99
N ASP A 367 -9.90 -25.59 -33.80
CA ASP A 367 -11.31 -25.36 -34.12
C ASP A 367 -12.19 -25.58 -32.89
N MET A 368 -11.91 -26.63 -32.09
CA MET A 368 -12.61 -26.82 -30.82
C MET A 368 -12.43 -25.63 -29.86
N ILE A 369 -11.22 -25.08 -29.73
CA ILE A 369 -10.97 -23.90 -28.87
C ILE A 369 -11.75 -22.68 -29.40
N LYS A 370 -11.75 -22.47 -30.72
CA LYS A 370 -12.52 -21.39 -31.34
C LYS A 370 -14.03 -21.54 -31.11
N ASP A 371 -14.54 -22.75 -31.20
CA ASP A 371 -15.96 -23.07 -30.99
C ASP A 371 -16.40 -22.92 -29.52
N LEU A 372 -15.46 -22.86 -28.57
CA LEU A 372 -15.77 -22.60 -27.16
C LEU A 372 -16.14 -21.14 -26.89
N VAL A 373 -15.50 -20.18 -27.58
CA VAL A 373 -15.68 -18.73 -27.35
C VAL A 373 -17.16 -18.31 -27.29
N PRO A 374 -18.03 -18.64 -28.26
CA PRO A 374 -19.43 -18.22 -28.23
C PRO A 374 -20.28 -18.92 -27.14
N VAL A 375 -19.78 -20.00 -26.54
CA VAL A 375 -20.51 -20.80 -25.55
C VAL A 375 -20.23 -20.32 -24.13
N PHE A 376 -19.02 -19.85 -23.87
CA PHE A 376 -18.58 -19.51 -22.51
C PHE A 376 -19.19 -18.22 -21.98
N GLY A 377 -19.30 -17.16 -22.78
CA GLY A 377 -19.93 -15.90 -22.33
C GLY A 377 -21.34 -16.12 -21.77
N PRO A 378 -22.27 -16.72 -22.56
CA PRO A 378 -23.60 -17.03 -22.08
C PRO A 378 -23.65 -18.03 -20.91
N LEU A 379 -22.67 -18.92 -20.78
CA LEU A 379 -22.55 -19.80 -19.61
C LEU A 379 -22.20 -18.97 -18.36
N GLN A 380 -21.20 -18.10 -18.46
CA GLN A 380 -20.76 -17.25 -17.36
C GLN A 380 -21.87 -16.30 -16.92
N ASP A 381 -22.59 -15.66 -17.85
CA ASP A 381 -23.73 -14.79 -17.53
C ASP A 381 -24.81 -15.52 -16.70
N LYS A 382 -25.09 -16.78 -17.04
CA LYS A 382 -26.07 -17.61 -16.31
C LYS A 382 -25.54 -18.02 -14.93
N ILE A 383 -24.25 -18.31 -14.82
CA ILE A 383 -23.59 -18.61 -13.54
C ILE A 383 -23.65 -17.37 -12.64
N ASP A 384 -23.29 -16.21 -13.18
CA ASP A 384 -23.29 -14.93 -12.45
C ASP A 384 -24.68 -14.54 -12.01
N THR A 385 -25.71 -14.79 -12.81
CA THR A 385 -27.11 -14.57 -12.42
C THR A 385 -27.52 -15.38 -11.19
N VAL A 386 -27.00 -16.61 -11.05
CA VAL A 386 -27.25 -17.46 -9.87
C VAL A 386 -26.36 -17.04 -8.70
N MET A 387 -25.08 -16.78 -8.96
CA MET A 387 -24.09 -16.45 -7.93
C MET A 387 -24.29 -15.05 -7.36
N PHE A 388 -24.79 -14.11 -8.15
CA PHE A 388 -24.93 -12.70 -7.82
C PHE A 388 -26.30 -12.20 -8.32
N PRO A 389 -27.38 -12.50 -7.57
CA PRO A 389 -28.71 -12.05 -7.93
C PRO A 389 -28.76 -10.53 -8.15
N ALA A 390 -29.42 -10.08 -9.22
CA ALA A 390 -29.44 -8.67 -9.61
C ALA A 390 -29.90 -7.71 -8.49
N ALA A 391 -30.81 -8.17 -7.62
CA ALA A 391 -31.26 -7.41 -6.45
C ALA A 391 -30.13 -7.19 -5.43
N GLU A 392 -29.29 -8.19 -5.17
CA GLU A 392 -28.12 -8.07 -4.28
C GLU A 392 -27.10 -7.11 -4.88
N VAL A 393 -26.77 -7.29 -6.17
CA VAL A 393 -25.81 -6.42 -6.88
C VAL A 393 -26.30 -4.98 -6.93
N SER A 394 -27.60 -4.76 -7.16
CA SER A 394 -28.19 -3.42 -7.16
C SER A 394 -28.08 -2.74 -5.80
N ASN A 395 -28.34 -3.47 -4.70
CA ASN A 395 -28.21 -2.97 -3.34
C ASN A 395 -26.75 -2.66 -2.97
N ASP A 396 -25.82 -3.54 -3.35
CA ASP A 396 -24.39 -3.34 -3.11
C ASP A 396 -23.85 -2.16 -3.95
N ALA A 397 -24.23 -2.06 -5.22
CA ALA A 397 -23.90 -0.93 -6.09
C ALA A 397 -24.46 0.38 -5.56
N ALA A 398 -25.70 0.39 -5.07
CA ALA A 398 -26.30 1.57 -4.42
C ALA A 398 -25.51 1.99 -3.17
N THR A 399 -25.10 1.03 -2.36
CA THR A 399 -24.29 1.26 -1.15
C THR A 399 -22.90 1.79 -1.49
N VAL A 400 -22.24 1.27 -2.52
CA VAL A 400 -20.94 1.78 -2.98
C VAL A 400 -21.10 3.16 -3.66
N ARG A 401 -22.19 3.43 -4.38
CA ARG A 401 -22.51 4.80 -4.86
C ARG A 401 -22.68 5.79 -3.72
N GLU A 402 -23.33 5.37 -2.64
CA GLU A 402 -23.44 6.19 -1.43
C GLU A 402 -22.05 6.50 -0.84
N LEU A 403 -21.16 5.50 -0.75
CA LEU A 403 -19.77 5.71 -0.35
C LEU A 403 -19.04 6.68 -1.29
N ILE A 404 -19.17 6.54 -2.61
CA ILE A 404 -18.55 7.45 -3.59
C ILE A 404 -19.00 8.90 -3.35
N LYS A 405 -20.28 9.12 -3.02
CA LYS A 405 -20.81 10.46 -2.71
C LYS A 405 -20.16 11.08 -1.48
N ARG A 406 -19.69 10.28 -0.50
CA ARG A 406 -18.97 10.79 0.68
C ARG A 406 -17.69 11.56 0.31
N PHE A 407 -17.11 11.30 -0.86
CA PHE A 407 -15.95 12.04 -1.38
C PHE A 407 -16.28 13.42 -1.96
N ASN A 408 -17.56 13.82 -2.00
CA ASN A 408 -18.02 15.15 -2.42
C ASN A 408 -17.50 15.59 -3.80
N GLY A 409 -17.37 14.63 -4.74
CA GLY A 409 -16.89 14.89 -6.10
C GLY A 409 -15.39 15.15 -6.24
N ARG A 410 -14.61 15.10 -5.15
CA ARG A 410 -13.15 15.23 -5.18
C ARG A 410 -12.53 13.98 -5.78
N ARG A 411 -11.60 14.14 -6.72
CA ARG A 411 -10.93 13.02 -7.40
C ARG A 411 -9.58 12.70 -6.77
N GLY A 412 -9.22 11.43 -6.76
CA GLY A 412 -7.95 10.95 -6.24
C GLY A 412 -7.99 9.46 -5.98
N LEU A 413 -7.08 8.99 -5.14
CA LEU A 413 -7.14 7.66 -4.56
C LEU A 413 -8.20 7.64 -3.46
N TYR A 414 -9.17 6.75 -3.55
CA TYR A 414 -10.19 6.56 -2.52
C TYR A 414 -9.80 5.35 -1.66
N ALA A 415 -9.94 5.50 -0.35
CA ALA A 415 -9.68 4.42 0.60
C ALA A 415 -10.64 4.48 1.79
N LEU A 416 -10.79 3.34 2.47
CA LEU A 416 -11.46 3.24 3.77
C LEU A 416 -10.40 3.20 4.86
N GLN A 417 -10.54 4.05 5.88
CA GLN A 417 -9.73 4.00 7.09
C GLN A 417 -10.10 2.76 7.91
N THR A 418 -9.10 2.05 8.43
CA THR A 418 -9.24 0.80 9.19
C THR A 418 -8.53 0.84 10.54
N GLY A 419 -8.18 2.03 11.03
CA GLY A 419 -7.44 2.21 12.27
C GLY A 419 -7.20 3.69 12.60
N PRO A 420 -6.68 3.98 13.81
CA PRO A 420 -6.38 5.34 14.24
C PRO A 420 -5.33 5.99 13.34
N GLY A 421 -5.44 7.30 13.15
CA GLY A 421 -4.43 8.11 12.48
C GLY A 421 -4.88 9.55 12.29
N PHE A 422 -4.19 10.27 11.40
CA PHE A 422 -4.31 11.73 11.23
C PHE A 422 -3.94 12.53 12.48
N THR A 423 -3.18 11.94 13.41
CA THR A 423 -2.59 12.65 14.55
C THR A 423 -1.14 12.99 14.26
N ARG A 424 -0.54 13.86 15.08
CA ARG A 424 0.88 14.22 14.95
C ARG A 424 1.80 12.98 15.01
N ARG A 425 1.48 12.04 15.91
CA ARG A 425 2.25 10.80 16.15
C ARG A 425 1.89 9.70 15.15
N TYR A 426 0.63 9.63 14.70
CA TYR A 426 0.13 8.65 13.73
C TYR A 426 -0.40 9.34 12.47
N ARG A 427 0.51 9.92 11.67
CA ARG A 427 0.11 10.76 10.52
C ARG A 427 -0.70 10.05 9.46
N THR A 428 -0.35 8.79 9.18
CA THR A 428 -1.02 7.97 8.16
C THR A 428 -1.73 6.83 8.88
N PRO A 429 -3.07 6.76 8.83
CA PRO A 429 -3.79 5.63 9.41
C PRO A 429 -3.56 4.37 8.57
N SER A 430 -3.93 3.21 9.13
CA SER A 430 -4.19 2.01 8.32
C SER A 430 -5.37 2.26 7.40
N PHE A 431 -5.29 1.79 6.16
CA PHE A 431 -6.37 1.94 5.18
C PHE A 431 -6.44 0.77 4.19
N SER A 432 -7.62 0.61 3.59
CA SER A 432 -7.89 -0.28 2.47
C SER A 432 -8.24 0.53 1.23
N GLN A 433 -7.45 0.39 0.16
CA GLN A 433 -7.68 1.11 -1.08
C GLN A 433 -8.89 0.56 -1.85
N LEU A 434 -9.70 1.46 -2.40
CA LEU A 434 -10.82 1.14 -3.27
C LEU A 434 -10.37 1.15 -4.74
N ASP A 435 -10.63 0.04 -5.43
CA ASP A 435 -10.26 -0.19 -6.82
C ASP A 435 -11.18 0.64 -7.74
N PRO A 436 -10.61 1.50 -8.61
CA PRO A 436 -11.37 2.30 -9.56
C PRO A 436 -12.35 1.51 -10.43
N ARG A 437 -12.05 0.24 -10.77
CA ARG A 437 -12.93 -0.62 -11.57
C ARG A 437 -14.23 -0.95 -10.84
N VAL A 438 -14.14 -1.27 -9.55
CA VAL A 438 -15.31 -1.57 -8.70
C VAL A 438 -16.16 -0.31 -8.50
N LEU A 439 -15.49 0.82 -8.27
CA LEU A 439 -16.17 2.12 -8.11
C LEU A 439 -16.89 2.53 -9.40
N SER A 440 -16.24 2.36 -10.55
CA SER A 440 -16.85 2.66 -11.86
C SER A 440 -18.04 1.75 -12.16
N PHE A 441 -17.94 0.45 -11.84
CA PHE A 441 -19.05 -0.49 -12.00
C PHE A 441 -20.26 -0.07 -11.15
N ALA A 442 -20.04 0.22 -9.86
CA ALA A 442 -21.09 0.65 -8.97
C ALA A 442 -21.78 1.95 -9.44
N ASP A 443 -21.00 2.93 -9.90
CA ASP A 443 -21.52 4.21 -10.40
C ASP A 443 -22.39 4.04 -11.66
N GLN A 444 -22.05 3.08 -12.53
CA GLN A 444 -22.72 2.87 -13.82
C GLN A 444 -23.86 1.84 -13.79
N TYR A 445 -23.96 1.00 -12.74
CA TYR A 445 -24.86 -0.15 -12.69
C TYR A 445 -26.34 0.16 -13.04
N GLU A 446 -26.90 1.27 -12.56
CA GLU A 446 -28.30 1.69 -12.87
C GLU A 446 -28.49 2.24 -14.29
N THR A 447 -27.41 2.64 -14.98
CA THR A 447 -27.48 3.21 -16.33
C THR A 447 -27.64 2.12 -17.38
N THR A 448 -27.25 0.90 -17.03
CA THR A 448 -27.27 -0.27 -17.92
C THR A 448 -28.65 -0.91 -17.99
N GLU A 449 -29.39 -0.98 -16.87
CA GLU A 449 -30.77 -1.51 -16.86
C GLU A 449 -31.81 -0.61 -17.55
N ARG A 450 -31.50 0.68 -17.79
CA ARG A 450 -32.37 1.58 -18.57
C ARG A 450 -32.13 1.51 -20.08
N ALA A 451 -31.14 0.75 -20.54
CA ALA A 451 -30.72 0.67 -21.94
C ALA A 451 -31.02 -0.68 -22.62
N THR A 452 -31.60 -1.63 -21.90
CA THR A 452 -32.18 -2.90 -22.42
C THR A 452 -33.66 -2.94 -22.12
#